data_AF-A0A257M1P9-F1
#
_entry.id   AF-A0A257M1P9-F1
#
_cell.length_a   1.000
_cell.length_b   1.000
_cell.length_c   1.000
_cell.angle_alpha   90.00
_cell.angle_beta   90.00
_cell.angle_gamma   90.00
#
_symmetry.space_group_name_H-M   'P 1'
#
loop_
_entity.id
_entity.type
_entity.pdbx_description
1 polymer ?
#
loop_
_entity_poly.entity_id
_entity_poly.type
_entity_poly.pdbx_seq_one_letter_code
_entity_poly.pdbx_strand_id
1 'polypeptide(L)'
;MKLELTLPERPGFLHAVPLFNLFALLLMFFVLGPSLVLQSGVAVELPPSRFQMERFSGALAVTLGPGQPPQLYFGRESTNLDGLGRLLEERRGTVQGTILLRSDEGTPVGVEREVCELILRKGYRLMMVGRPIQAGDPNSSKEPKP
;
A
#
# COMPACT_ATOMS: atom_id res chain seq x y z
N MET A 1 -20.46 -68.30 7.64
CA MET A 1 -21.41 -67.18 7.63
C MET A 1 -20.91 -66.18 6.61
N LYS A 2 -21.73 -65.83 5.60
CA LYS A 2 -21.37 -64.94 4.50
C LYS A 2 -22.09 -63.61 4.72
N LEU A 3 -21.33 -62.54 4.89
CA LEU A 3 -21.85 -61.19 5.09
C LEU A 3 -22.01 -60.54 3.71
N GLU A 4 -23.25 -60.40 3.25
CA GLU A 4 -23.58 -59.73 2.00
C GLU A 4 -23.90 -58.26 2.30
N LEU A 5 -23.17 -57.35 1.65
CA LEU A 5 -23.27 -55.91 1.85
C LEU A 5 -24.49 -55.38 1.06
N THR A 6 -25.50 -54.87 1.78
CA THR A 6 -26.82 -54.50 1.21
C THR A 6 -26.91 -53.05 0.72
N LEU A 7 -25.82 -52.28 0.79
CA LEU A 7 -25.78 -50.91 0.29
C LEU A 7 -25.55 -50.93 -1.24
N PRO A 8 -26.38 -50.24 -2.05
CA PRO A 8 -26.10 -50.08 -3.46
C PRO A 8 -24.83 -49.24 -3.59
N GLU A 9 -23.71 -49.89 -3.93
CA GLU A 9 -22.44 -49.23 -4.17
C GLU A 9 -22.60 -48.26 -5.36
N ARG A 10 -22.83 -46.99 -5.05
CA ARG A 10 -22.71 -45.88 -6.00
C ARG A 10 -21.38 -45.18 -5.70
N PRO A 11 -20.23 -45.76 -6.11
CA PRO A 11 -18.90 -45.24 -5.77
C PRO A 11 -18.66 -43.81 -6.27
N GLY A 12 -19.44 -43.34 -7.26
CA GLY A 12 -19.39 -41.96 -7.74
C GLY A 12 -19.66 -40.91 -6.65
N PHE A 13 -20.53 -41.20 -5.67
CA PHE A 13 -20.80 -40.24 -4.59
C PHE A 13 -19.66 -40.18 -3.57
N LEU A 14 -18.89 -41.26 -3.40
CA LEU A 14 -17.73 -41.30 -2.52
C LEU A 14 -16.60 -40.38 -3.00
N HIS A 15 -16.47 -40.20 -4.32
CA HIS A 15 -15.48 -39.30 -4.92
C HIS A 15 -15.98 -37.86 -5.07
N ALA A 16 -17.30 -37.63 -5.02
CA ALA A 16 -17.88 -36.29 -5.09
C ALA A 16 -17.54 -35.46 -3.84
N VAL A 17 -17.53 -36.09 -2.66
CA VAL A 17 -17.23 -35.43 -1.37
C VAL A 17 -15.82 -34.81 -1.33
N PRO A 18 -14.72 -35.55 -1.60
CA PRO A 18 -13.38 -34.97 -1.60
C PRO A 18 -13.18 -33.92 -2.71
N LEU A 19 -13.83 -34.10 -3.87
CA LEU A 19 -13.77 -33.13 -4.95
C LEU A 19 -14.44 -31.80 -4.55
N PHE A 20 -15.63 -31.87 -3.96
CA PHE A 20 -16.33 -30.68 -3.46
C PHE A 20 -15.54 -29.99 -2.35
N ASN A 21 -14.92 -30.77 -1.46
CA ASN A 21 -14.05 -30.23 -0.41
C ASN A 21 -12.87 -29.44 -1.00
N LEU A 22 -12.23 -29.93 -2.07
CA LEU A 22 -11.14 -29.21 -2.73
C LEU A 22 -11.60 -27.85 -3.29
N PHE A 23 -12.77 -27.80 -3.94
CA PHE A 23 -13.33 -26.55 -4.43
C PHE A 23 -13.73 -25.60 -3.30
N ALA A 24 -14.30 -26.12 -2.21
CA ALA A 24 -14.64 -25.33 -1.03
C ALA A 24 -13.39 -24.69 -0.39
N LEU A 25 -12.30 -25.45 -0.25
CA LEU A 25 -11.02 -24.89 0.22
C LEU A 25 -10.48 -23.83 -0.74
N LEU A 26 -10.51 -24.09 -2.05
CA LEU A 26 -10.02 -23.13 -3.04
C LEU A 26 -10.79 -21.81 -2.97
N LEU A 27 -12.12 -21.88 -2.88
CA LEU A 27 -12.97 -20.70 -2.74
C LEU A 27 -12.69 -19.98 -1.41
N MET A 28 -12.53 -20.71 -0.32
CA MET A 28 -12.18 -20.15 0.99
C MET A 28 -10.86 -19.39 0.94
N PHE A 29 -9.83 -19.95 0.32
CA PHE A 29 -8.54 -19.28 0.14
C PHE A 29 -8.63 -18.07 -0.80
N PHE A 30 -9.47 -18.11 -1.82
CA PHE A 30 -9.65 -16.96 -2.72
C PHE A 30 -10.36 -15.79 -2.02
N VAL A 31 -11.32 -16.10 -1.13
CA VAL A 31 -12.06 -15.08 -0.37
C VAL A 31 -11.24 -14.55 0.82
N LEU A 32 -10.58 -15.42 1.60
CA LEU A 32 -9.80 -15.01 2.77
C LEU A 32 -8.39 -14.54 2.41
N GLY A 33 -7.78 -15.08 1.36
CA GLY A 33 -6.40 -14.79 0.98
C GLY A 33 -6.09 -13.30 0.83
N PRO A 34 -6.92 -12.51 0.10
CA PRO A 34 -6.74 -11.07 -0.01
C PRO A 34 -6.87 -10.32 1.33
N SER A 35 -7.70 -10.81 2.25
CA SER A 35 -7.89 -10.22 3.58
C SER A 35 -6.71 -10.51 4.53
N LEU A 36 -6.05 -11.66 4.37
CA LEU A 36 -4.87 -12.05 5.13
C LEU A 36 -3.59 -11.33 4.67
N VAL A 37 -3.61 -10.70 3.49
CA VAL A 37 -2.59 -9.72 3.13
C VAL A 37 -2.87 -8.48 3.97
N LEU A 38 -2.22 -8.38 5.13
CA LEU A 38 -2.14 -7.13 5.90
C LEU A 38 -1.66 -6.04 4.96
N GLN A 39 -2.60 -5.27 4.41
CA GLN A 39 -2.33 -3.97 3.84
C GLN A 39 -2.01 -3.08 5.04
N SER A 40 -0.77 -3.17 5.54
CA SER A 40 -0.16 -2.11 6.35
C SER A 40 0.07 -0.92 5.42
N GLY A 41 -1.03 -0.34 4.99
CA GLY A 41 -1.13 0.85 4.20
C GLY A 41 -1.92 1.81 5.04
N VAL A 42 -1.25 2.86 5.50
CA VAL A 42 -1.94 3.99 6.14
C VAL A 42 -2.87 4.57 5.08
N ALA A 43 -4.15 4.74 5.43
CA ALA A 43 -5.09 5.45 4.56
C ALA A 43 -4.64 6.91 4.51
N VAL A 44 -4.15 7.34 3.33
CA VAL A 44 -3.67 8.69 3.09
C VAL A 44 -4.43 9.27 1.92
N GLU A 45 -5.09 10.40 2.16
CA GLU A 45 -5.74 11.18 1.13
C GLU A 45 -4.68 12.03 0.43
N LEU A 46 -4.18 11.51 -0.70
CA LEU A 46 -3.17 12.20 -1.48
C LEU A 46 -3.77 13.45 -2.14
N PRO A 47 -3.08 14.60 -2.09
CA PRO A 47 -3.53 15.82 -2.74
C PRO A 47 -3.62 15.66 -4.27
N PRO A 48 -4.49 16.43 -4.96
CA PRO A 48 -4.63 16.39 -6.41
C PRO A 48 -3.36 16.84 -7.13
N SER A 49 -2.92 16.05 -8.12
CA SER A 49 -1.78 16.33 -8.99
C SER A 49 -2.17 16.20 -10.47
N ARG A 50 -1.70 17.18 -11.27
CA ARG A 50 -1.86 17.19 -12.73
C ARG A 50 -0.90 16.22 -13.43
N PHE A 51 0.07 15.65 -12.71
CA PHE A 51 1.12 14.81 -13.27
C PHE A 51 0.90 13.34 -12.89
N GLN A 52 0.81 12.47 -13.91
CA GLN A 52 0.89 11.02 -13.70
C GLN A 52 2.36 10.62 -13.58
N MET A 53 2.70 9.95 -12.48
CA MET A 53 4.05 9.47 -12.24
C MET A 53 4.30 8.14 -12.97
N GLU A 54 5.45 8.00 -13.62
CA GLU A 54 5.94 6.67 -14.00
C GLU A 54 6.18 5.81 -12.76
N ARG A 55 5.97 4.49 -12.88
CA ARG A 55 6.23 3.57 -11.78
C ARG A 55 7.74 3.47 -11.54
N PHE A 56 8.22 4.11 -10.47
CA PHE A 56 9.60 3.94 -10.03
C PHE A 56 9.82 2.54 -9.44
N SER A 57 10.59 1.70 -10.14
CA SER A 57 11.09 0.44 -9.58
C SER A 57 12.22 0.73 -8.59
N GLY A 58 12.02 0.38 -7.32
CA GLY A 58 13.05 0.55 -6.29
C GLY A 58 13.13 1.94 -5.64
N ALA A 59 12.04 2.71 -5.62
CA ALA A 59 11.95 3.91 -4.79
C ALA A 59 11.47 3.58 -3.37
N LEU A 60 11.97 4.31 -2.38
CA LEU A 60 11.49 4.23 -1.00
C LEU A 60 10.27 5.13 -0.83
N ALA A 61 9.27 4.69 -0.08
CA ALA A 61 8.09 5.51 0.21
C ALA A 61 8.17 6.03 1.65
N VAL A 62 8.10 7.35 1.79
CA VAL A 62 7.88 8.04 3.06
C VAL A 62 6.43 8.53 3.04
N THR A 63 5.66 8.17 4.06
CA THR A 63 4.24 8.51 4.13
C THR A 63 3.98 9.34 5.38
N LEU A 64 3.34 10.49 5.21
CA LEU A 64 2.78 11.32 6.27
C LEU A 64 1.28 11.05 6.31
N GLY A 65 0.86 10.36 7.37
CA GLY A 65 -0.54 10.02 7.59
C GLY A 65 -1.31 11.10 8.36
N PRO A 66 -2.65 11.00 8.36
CA PRO A 66 -3.51 11.94 9.06
C PRO A 66 -3.27 11.92 10.58
N GLY A 67 -3.40 13.08 11.23
CA GLY A 67 -3.26 13.25 12.69
C GLY A 67 -2.58 14.55 13.09
N GLN A 68 -2.70 14.91 14.37
CA GLN A 68 -1.97 16.02 14.99
C GLN A 68 -1.29 15.52 16.29
N PRO A 69 0.05 15.32 16.29
CA PRO A 69 0.97 15.44 15.15
C PRO A 69 0.77 14.35 14.08
N PRO A 70 1.10 14.62 12.80
CA PRO A 70 0.96 13.65 11.72
C PRO A 70 1.89 12.46 11.93
N GLN A 71 1.39 11.27 11.64
CA GLN A 71 2.14 10.02 11.85
C GLN A 71 3.06 9.78 10.65
N LEU A 72 4.36 9.66 10.91
CA LEU A 72 5.38 9.44 9.89
C LEU A 72 5.65 7.95 9.72
N TYR A 73 5.71 7.50 8.47
CA TYR A 73 5.96 6.11 8.13
C TYR A 73 7.05 6.01 7.07
N PHE A 74 7.91 5.01 7.22
CA PHE A 74 8.90 4.62 6.23
C PHE A 74 8.60 3.21 5.75
N GLY A 75 8.12 3.08 4.50
CA GLY A 75 7.62 1.81 3.97
C GLY A 75 6.38 1.31 4.74
N ARG A 76 6.59 0.39 5.69
CA ARG A 76 5.54 -0.23 6.53
C ARG A 76 5.69 0.08 8.02
N GLU A 77 6.78 0.74 8.42
CA GLU A 77 7.10 0.99 9.82
C GLU A 77 6.77 2.43 10.19
N SER A 78 6.06 2.63 11.31
CA SER A 78 5.89 3.95 11.91
C SER A 78 7.20 4.41 12.53
N THR A 79 7.60 5.65 12.26
CA THR A 79 8.84 6.22 12.76
C THR A 79 8.65 7.69 13.14
N ASN A 80 9.65 8.27 13.80
CA ASN A 80 9.74 9.70 14.06
C ASN A 80 10.82 10.33 13.17
N LEU A 81 10.99 11.65 13.24
CA LEU A 81 12.01 12.37 12.44
C LEU A 81 13.43 11.83 12.65
N ASP A 82 13.83 11.57 13.90
CA ASP A 82 15.15 11.03 14.22
C ASP A 82 15.34 9.60 13.68
N GLY A 83 14.32 8.76 13.83
CA GLY A 83 14.28 7.40 13.35
C GLY A 83 14.32 7.33 11.83
N LEU A 84 13.58 8.20 11.13
CA LEU A 84 13.66 8.35 9.69
C LEU A 84 15.09 8.69 9.27
N GLY A 85 15.74 9.64 9.95
CA GLY A 85 17.13 10.01 9.68
C GLY A 85 18.11 8.84 9.75
N ARG A 86 17.95 7.95 10.74
CA ARG A 86 18.76 6.73 10.90
C ARG A 86 18.47 5.70 9.80
N LEU A 87 17.20 5.42 9.55
CA LEU A 87 16.76 4.48 8.51
C LEU A 87 17.26 4.91 7.11
N LEU A 88 17.26 6.21 6.83
CA LEU A 88 17.79 6.76 5.58
C LEU A 88 19.30 6.59 5.44
N GLU A 89 20.07 6.65 6.53
CA GLU A 89 21.51 6.38 6.48
C GLU A 89 21.80 4.89 6.32
N GLU A 90 21.07 4.02 7.04
CA GLU A 90 21.23 2.57 6.92
C GLU A 90 20.91 2.03 5.52
N ARG A 91 19.99 2.69 4.81
CA ARG A 91 19.60 2.31 3.44
C ARG A 91 20.45 2.98 2.36
N ARG A 92 21.42 3.82 2.76
CA ARG A 92 22.30 4.54 1.84
C ARG A 92 23.21 3.56 1.10
N GLY A 93 23.14 3.58 -0.23
CA GLY A 93 23.91 2.69 -1.11
C GLY A 93 23.18 1.42 -1.58
N THR A 94 22.08 1.03 -0.93
CA THR A 94 21.30 -0.16 -1.30
C THR A 94 20.17 0.15 -2.30
N VAL A 95 19.68 1.39 -2.31
CA VAL A 95 18.48 1.79 -3.06
C VAL A 95 18.80 2.93 -4.01
N GLN A 96 18.10 3.00 -5.15
CA GLN A 96 18.32 4.01 -6.20
C GLN A 96 17.88 5.42 -5.78
N GLY A 97 18.43 5.99 -4.70
CA GLY A 97 18.51 7.42 -4.40
C GLY A 97 17.23 8.27 -4.47
N THR A 98 16.05 7.72 -4.72
CA THR A 98 14.80 8.44 -4.93
C THR A 98 13.79 8.03 -3.87
N ILE A 99 13.21 9.03 -3.21
CA ILE A 99 12.18 8.88 -2.19
C ILE A 99 10.88 9.50 -2.68
N LEU A 100 9.82 8.71 -2.60
CA LEU A 100 8.45 9.12 -2.84
C LEU A 100 7.85 9.60 -1.53
N LEU A 101 7.59 10.90 -1.42
CA LEU A 101 6.87 11.48 -0.31
C LEU A 101 5.37 11.48 -0.61
N ARG A 102 4.62 10.79 0.24
CA ARG A 102 3.16 10.73 0.23
C ARG A 102 2.67 11.54 1.42
N SER A 103 2.07 12.70 1.15
CA SER A 103 1.50 13.54 2.20
C SER A 103 -0.01 13.43 2.17
N ASP A 104 -0.63 13.33 3.35
CA ASP A 104 -2.07 13.49 3.50
C ASP A 104 -2.46 14.96 3.29
N GLU A 105 -3.61 15.22 2.70
CA GLU A 105 -4.13 16.58 2.45
C GLU A 105 -4.21 17.42 3.73
N GLY A 106 -4.45 16.81 4.89
CA GLY A 106 -4.50 17.50 6.18
C GLY A 106 -3.14 17.78 6.83
N THR A 107 -2.02 17.40 6.20
CA THR A 107 -0.68 17.50 6.81
C THR A 107 -0.24 18.96 6.95
N PRO A 108 0.20 19.40 8.16
CA PRO A 108 0.76 20.73 8.33
C PRO A 108 2.03 20.94 7.48
N VAL A 109 2.04 22.01 6.68
CA VAL A 109 3.16 22.36 5.78
C VAL A 109 4.52 22.43 6.51
N GLY A 110 4.53 22.83 7.78
CA GLY A 110 5.75 22.88 8.58
C GLY A 110 6.39 21.50 8.76
N VAL A 111 5.59 20.48 9.08
CA VAL A 111 6.09 19.11 9.27
C VAL A 111 6.53 18.49 7.94
N GLU A 112 5.77 18.74 6.88
CA GLU A 112 6.15 18.31 5.53
C GLU A 112 7.51 18.91 5.12
N ARG A 113 7.72 20.21 5.39
CA ARG A 113 8.99 20.90 5.12
C ARG A 113 10.16 20.26 5.88
N GLU A 114 9.99 19.98 7.16
CA GLU A 114 11.04 19.37 7.98
C GLU A 114 11.45 17.99 7.45
N VAL A 115 10.48 17.17 7.05
CA VAL A 115 10.74 15.86 6.44
C VAL A 115 11.41 16.00 5.08
N CYS A 116 10.96 16.94 4.24
CA CYS A 116 11.60 17.25 2.96
C CYS A 116 13.08 17.63 3.14
N GLU A 117 13.36 18.55 4.07
CA GLU A 117 14.73 18.97 4.35
C GLU A 117 15.59 17.83 4.87
N LEU A 118 15.06 16.98 5.76
CA LEU A 118 15.78 15.81 6.25
C LEU A 118 16.18 14.88 5.11
N ILE A 119 15.24 14.57 4.20
CA ILE A 119 15.48 13.70 3.05
C ILE A 119 16.54 14.29 2.11
N LEU A 120 16.41 15.59 1.78
CA LEU A 120 17.33 16.29 0.89
C LEU A 120 18.73 16.42 1.50
N ARG A 121 18.84 16.74 2.80
CA ARG A 121 20.12 16.79 3.53
C ARG A 121 20.87 15.46 3.50
N LYS A 122 20.15 14.34 3.43
CA LYS A 122 20.74 12.99 3.32
C LYS A 122 21.17 12.63 1.89
N GLY A 123 20.92 13.49 0.91
CA GLY A 123 21.37 13.34 -0.48
C GLY A 123 20.45 12.48 -1.35
N TYR A 124 19.21 12.25 -0.90
CA TYR A 124 18.20 11.58 -1.71
C TYR A 124 17.46 12.57 -2.60
N ARG A 125 17.10 12.14 -3.81
CA ARG A 125 16.12 12.83 -4.66
C ARG A 125 14.74 12.66 -4.05
N LEU A 126 14.05 13.77 -3.84
CA LEU A 126 12.69 13.80 -3.33
C LEU A 126 11.72 13.94 -4.50
N MET A 127 10.63 13.17 -4.44
CA MET A 127 9.53 13.24 -5.38
C MET A 127 8.22 13.22 -4.60
N MET A 128 7.38 14.23 -4.79
CA MET A 128 6.06 14.30 -4.16
C MET A 128 5.05 13.51 -4.97
N VAL A 129 4.22 12.74 -4.29
CA VAL A 129 3.18 11.92 -4.92
C VAL A 129 1.81 12.53 -4.63
N GLY A 130 1.01 12.69 -5.68
CA GLY A 130 -0.39 13.12 -5.59
C GLY A 130 -1.33 12.18 -6.33
N ARG A 131 -2.64 12.31 -6.10
CA ARG A 131 -3.65 11.59 -6.88
C ARG A 131 -3.80 12.24 -8.26
N PRO A 132 -3.95 11.48 -9.36
CA PRO A 132 -4.23 12.09 -10.65
C PRO A 132 -5.59 12.80 -10.63
N ILE A 133 -5.64 14.04 -11.12
CA ILE A 133 -6.89 14.76 -11.35
C ILE A 133 -7.62 14.05 -12.50
N GLN A 134 -8.75 13.39 -12.20
CA GLN A 134 -9.59 12.79 -13.23
C GLN A 134 -10.36 13.91 -13.96
N ALA A 135 -10.47 13.83 -15.28
CA ALA A 135 -11.02 14.85 -16.17
C ALA A 135 -12.54 15.13 -16.01
N GLY A 136 -13.15 14.78 -14.88
CA GLY A 136 -14.54 15.05 -14.53
C GLY A 136 -14.73 15.67 -13.15
N ASP A 137 -13.65 16.10 -12.48
CA ASP A 137 -13.73 16.73 -11.17
C ASP A 137 -14.21 18.20 -11.29
N PRO A 138 -15.37 18.58 -10.72
CA PRO A 138 -15.98 19.91 -10.88
C PRO A 138 -15.10 21.07 -10.37
N ASN A 139 -14.03 20.78 -9.62
CA ASN A 139 -13.08 21.78 -9.13
C ASN A 139 -11.92 22.09 -10.11
N SER A 140 -11.83 21.39 -11.25
CA SER A 140 -10.77 21.59 -12.25
C SER A 140 -10.91 22.87 -13.09
N SER A 141 -12.06 23.56 -13.01
CA SER A 141 -12.37 24.67 -13.94
C SER A 141 -11.99 26.07 -13.45
N LYS A 142 -11.33 26.21 -12.29
CA LYS A 142 -10.82 27.51 -11.82
C LYS A 142 -9.33 27.63 -12.12
N GLU A 143 -9.02 27.79 -13.40
CA GLU A 143 -7.69 28.20 -13.84
C GLU A 143 -7.54 29.72 -13.64
N PRO A 144 -6.54 30.21 -12.89
CA PRO A 144 -6.19 31.62 -12.93
C PRO A 144 -5.47 31.87 -14.26
N LYS A 145 -6.15 32.55 -15.17
CA LYS A 145 -5.58 33.05 -16.43
C LYS A 145 -4.49 34.11 -16.10
N PRO A 146 -3.33 34.09 -16.78
CA PRO A 146 -2.24 35.06 -16.56
C PRO A 146 -2.66 36.49 -16.87
#